data_AF-A0A531M6G0-F1
#
_entry.id   AF-A0A531M6G0-F1
#
_cell.length_a   1.000
_cell.length_b   1.000
_cell.length_c   1.000
_cell.angle_alpha   90.00
_cell.angle_beta   90.00
_cell.angle_gamma   90.00
#
_symmetry.space_group_name_H-M   'P 1'
#
loop_
_entity.id
_entity.type
_entity.pdbx_description
1 polymer ?
#
loop_
_entity_poly.entity_id
_entity_poly.type
_entity_poly.pdbx_seq_one_letter_code
_entity_poly.pdbx_strand_id
1 'polypeptide(L)'
;SSAASAFGSYDPYGDFTNDKTASIEELFLPWEDVDLSTLPLADAYAQQRGRSLLITIEPWTWSKDWRITPPELRDGILGGRYDANMQAICGLVGQMKSPVTIRWAQEMEDTNGRFTWANWAPKDWISAYKREVDICRKAAPAAKYMWSPKGEEGLEKYYPGDNYVDVIGLSVFGLQKKDNDEAGRDRTFAEM
;
A
#
# COMPACT_ATOMS: atom_id res chain seq x y z
N SER A 1 -15.92 -6.08 25.08
CA SER A 1 -14.52 -5.66 25.01
C SER A 1 -14.30 -5.08 23.63
N SER A 2 -14.21 -3.77 23.47
CA SER A 2 -13.74 -3.21 22.20
C SER A 2 -12.26 -3.53 22.10
N ALA A 3 -11.85 -4.34 21.13
CA ALA A 3 -10.43 -4.45 20.82
C ALA A 3 -9.93 -3.02 20.54
N ALA A 4 -8.89 -2.58 21.24
CA ALA A 4 -8.22 -1.34 20.90
C ALA A 4 -7.74 -1.46 19.45
N SER A 5 -7.98 -0.44 18.63
CA SER A 5 -7.48 -0.41 17.25
C SER A 5 -5.96 -0.54 17.27
N ALA A 6 -5.41 -1.38 16.39
CA ALA A 6 -3.97 -1.49 16.22
C ALA A 6 -3.41 -0.15 15.71
N PHE A 7 -2.44 0.41 16.41
CA PHE A 7 -1.73 1.62 15.98
C PHE A 7 -0.50 1.24 15.16
N GLY A 8 -0.24 2.00 14.11
CA GLY A 8 0.90 1.81 13.22
C GLY A 8 1.43 3.13 12.70
N SER A 9 2.66 3.12 12.19
CA SER A 9 3.32 4.33 11.70
C SER A 9 4.21 4.04 10.49
N TYR A 10 4.16 4.93 9.50
CA TYR A 10 5.28 5.16 8.61
C TYR A 10 6.28 6.08 9.33
N ASP A 11 7.40 5.51 9.77
CA ASP A 11 8.36 6.17 10.65
C ASP A 11 9.81 6.04 10.12
N PRO A 12 10.15 6.76 9.04
CA PRO A 12 11.49 6.66 8.44
C PRO A 12 12.61 7.22 9.33
N TYR A 13 12.27 8.00 10.37
CA TYR A 13 13.24 8.62 11.28
C TYR A 13 13.36 7.91 12.63
N GLY A 14 12.49 6.94 12.90
CA GLY A 14 12.52 6.14 14.12
C GLY A 14 11.97 6.85 15.36
N ASP A 15 11.07 7.83 15.19
CA ASP A 15 10.42 8.55 16.29
C ASP A 15 9.63 7.61 17.23
N PHE A 16 9.11 6.50 16.69
CA PHE A 16 8.37 5.46 17.41
C PHE A 16 9.26 4.28 17.83
N THR A 17 10.60 4.40 17.79
CA THR A 17 11.53 3.28 18.05
C THR A 17 11.30 2.57 19.39
N ASN A 18 10.96 3.34 20.43
CA ASN A 18 10.73 2.84 21.79
C ASN A 18 9.25 2.78 22.18
N ASP A 19 8.35 3.11 21.24
CA ASP A 19 6.91 3.12 21.48
C ASP A 19 6.37 1.68 21.59
N LYS A 20 5.61 1.40 22.66
CA LYS A 20 5.06 0.05 22.93
C LYS A 20 3.62 -0.12 22.43
N THR A 21 3.01 0.94 21.93
CA THR A 21 1.65 0.97 21.40
C THR A 21 1.62 0.78 19.89
N ALA A 22 2.68 1.20 19.19
CA ALA A 22 2.86 0.92 17.77
C ALA A 22 3.08 -0.59 17.56
N SER A 23 2.20 -1.16 16.72
CA SER A 23 2.08 -2.58 16.42
C SER A 23 2.27 -2.90 14.94
N ILE A 24 2.30 -1.87 14.08
CA ILE A 24 2.48 -2.00 12.63
C ILE A 24 3.56 -1.00 12.18
N GLU A 25 4.56 -1.48 11.46
CA GLU A 25 5.49 -0.64 10.69
C GLU A 25 4.99 -0.52 9.27
N GLU A 26 4.80 0.70 8.78
CA GLU A 26 4.48 0.94 7.39
C GLU A 26 5.74 1.24 6.58
N LEU A 27 5.84 0.67 5.40
CA LEU A 27 6.91 0.90 4.42
C LEU A 27 6.29 1.31 3.08
N PHE A 28 6.96 2.20 2.35
CA PHE A 28 6.63 2.52 0.97
C PHE A 28 7.79 2.11 0.07
N LEU A 29 7.48 1.37 -0.99
CA LEU A 29 8.46 0.83 -1.93
C LEU A 29 7.98 1.10 -3.36
N PRO A 30 8.76 1.78 -4.20
CA PRO A 30 8.59 1.67 -5.64
C PRO A 30 8.96 0.24 -6.04
N TRP A 31 8.38 -0.26 -7.12
CA TRP A 31 8.73 -1.58 -7.63
C TRP A 31 9.98 -1.59 -8.55
N GLU A 32 10.50 -0.42 -8.89
CA GLU A 32 11.62 -0.17 -9.80
C GLU A 32 12.63 0.73 -9.08
N ASP A 33 13.91 0.52 -9.36
CA ASP A 33 15.02 1.26 -8.74
C ASP A 33 15.03 1.23 -7.20
N VAL A 34 14.41 0.20 -6.63
CA VAL A 34 14.32 -0.02 -5.18
C VAL A 34 15.51 -0.84 -4.68
N ASP A 35 16.12 -0.39 -3.60
CA ASP A 35 17.09 -1.19 -2.85
C ASP A 35 16.35 -2.19 -1.95
N LEU A 36 16.12 -3.39 -2.50
CA LEU A 36 15.45 -4.47 -1.79
C LEU A 36 16.27 -5.02 -0.60
N SER A 37 17.56 -4.65 -0.47
CA SER A 37 18.38 -5.08 0.68
C SER A 37 17.90 -4.49 2.01
N THR A 38 17.07 -3.45 1.96
CA THR A 38 16.43 -2.84 3.12
C THR A 38 15.29 -3.68 3.71
N LEU A 39 14.67 -4.57 2.92
CA LEU A 39 13.52 -5.36 3.36
C LEU A 39 13.85 -6.35 4.51
N PRO A 40 14.95 -7.13 4.45
CA PRO A 40 15.36 -7.96 5.59
C PRO A 40 15.66 -7.16 6.87
N LEU A 41 16.17 -5.93 6.74
CA LEU A 41 16.43 -5.05 7.88
C LEU A 41 15.11 -4.59 8.52
N ALA A 42 14.12 -4.24 7.71
CA ALA A 42 12.78 -3.88 8.20
C ALA A 42 12.09 -5.06 8.90
N ASP A 43 12.20 -6.28 8.36
CA ASP A 43 11.69 -7.49 9.02
C ASP A 43 12.37 -7.72 10.38
N ALA A 44 13.70 -7.61 10.46
CA ALA A 44 14.42 -7.74 11.71
C ALA A 44 14.00 -6.67 12.75
N TYR A 45 13.82 -5.43 12.30
CA TYR A 45 13.39 -4.31 13.13
C TYR A 45 11.98 -4.53 13.71
N ALA A 46 11.04 -4.95 12.86
CA ALA A 46 9.67 -5.27 13.26
C ALA A 46 9.63 -6.49 14.19
N GLN A 47 10.39 -7.54 13.87
CA GLN A 47 10.50 -8.74 14.68
C GLN A 47 10.99 -8.42 16.11
N GLN A 48 12.04 -7.60 16.25
CA GLN A 48 12.59 -7.21 17.54
C GLN A 48 11.55 -6.49 18.44
N ARG A 49 10.55 -5.86 17.82
CA ARG A 49 9.50 -5.08 18.50
C ARG A 49 8.16 -5.80 18.56
N GLY A 50 8.06 -7.00 18.00
CA GLY A 50 6.79 -7.74 17.89
C GLY A 50 5.75 -7.01 17.02
N ARG A 51 6.20 -6.25 16.02
CA ARG A 51 5.35 -5.50 15.10
C ARG A 51 5.13 -6.30 13.80
N SER A 52 4.00 -6.07 13.15
CA SER A 52 3.75 -6.53 11.78
C SER A 52 4.21 -5.47 10.76
N LEU A 53 4.37 -5.87 9.50
CA LEU A 53 4.70 -4.96 8.40
C LEU A 53 3.45 -4.67 7.54
N LEU A 54 3.23 -3.40 7.21
CA LEU A 54 2.39 -2.96 6.11
C LEU A 54 3.31 -2.46 4.99
N ILE A 55 3.44 -3.23 3.92
CA ILE A 55 4.30 -2.87 2.79
C ILE A 55 3.43 -2.32 1.67
N THR A 56 3.56 -1.03 1.41
CA THR A 56 2.93 -0.36 0.26
C THR A 56 3.84 -0.47 -0.95
N ILE A 57 3.40 -1.20 -1.97
CA ILE A 57 4.12 -1.35 -3.23
C ILE A 57 3.48 -0.43 -4.27
N GLU A 58 4.25 0.55 -4.73
CA GLU A 58 3.82 1.54 -5.68
C GLU A 58 4.39 1.21 -7.07
N PRO A 59 3.55 1.04 -8.11
CA PRO A 59 4.00 0.66 -9.45
C PRO A 59 4.60 1.85 -10.22
N TRP A 60 5.70 2.40 -9.70
CA TRP A 60 6.51 3.45 -10.31
C TRP A 60 7.99 3.33 -9.94
N THR A 61 8.82 4.20 -10.52
CA THR A 61 10.25 4.36 -10.23
C THR A 61 10.53 5.69 -9.56
N TRP A 62 11.46 5.73 -8.60
CA TRP A 62 11.97 7.00 -8.02
C TRP A 62 12.83 7.84 -8.98
N SER A 63 13.12 7.33 -10.18
CA SER A 63 13.84 8.07 -11.21
C SER A 63 13.07 9.32 -11.62
N LYS A 64 13.69 10.49 -11.42
CA LYS A 64 13.14 11.78 -11.85
C LYS A 64 13.11 11.94 -13.37
N ASP A 65 13.93 11.16 -14.08
CA ASP A 65 14.14 11.26 -15.51
C ASP A 65 13.22 10.33 -16.31
N TRP A 66 12.47 9.44 -15.64
CA TRP A 66 11.59 8.47 -16.28
C TRP A 66 10.18 8.54 -15.70
N ARG A 67 9.27 9.21 -16.43
CA ARG A 67 7.84 9.23 -16.10
C ARG A 67 7.07 8.49 -17.18
N ILE A 68 6.68 7.26 -16.88
CA ILE A 68 5.79 6.47 -17.71
C ILE A 68 4.37 7.05 -17.65
N THR A 69 3.65 7.06 -18.77
CA THR A 69 2.25 7.49 -18.81
C THR A 69 1.32 6.42 -18.23
N PRO A 70 0.10 6.78 -17.77
CA PRO A 70 -0.87 5.78 -17.28
C PRO A 70 -1.15 4.64 -18.26
N PRO A 71 -1.36 4.87 -19.58
CA PRO A 71 -1.57 3.77 -20.54
C PRO A 71 -0.34 2.87 -20.69
N GLU A 72 0.87 3.43 -20.74
CA GLU A 72 2.10 2.65 -20.86
C GLU A 72 2.34 1.78 -19.62
N LEU A 73 2.07 2.31 -18.43
CA LEU A 73 2.16 1.56 -17.18
C LEU A 73 1.14 0.42 -17.15
N ARG A 74 -0.13 0.74 -17.44
CA ARG A 74 -1.21 -0.25 -17.52
C ARG A 74 -0.88 -1.38 -18.49
N ASP A 75 -0.51 -1.04 -19.72
CA ASP A 75 -0.23 -2.02 -20.77
C ASP A 75 1.02 -2.83 -20.44
N GLY A 76 2.01 -2.22 -19.78
CA GLY A 76 3.18 -2.93 -19.26
C GLY A 76 2.82 -3.96 -18.18
N ILE A 77 1.94 -3.63 -17.24
CA ILE A 77 1.47 -4.57 -16.21
C ILE A 77 0.67 -5.69 -16.83
N LEU A 78 -0.36 -5.34 -17.61
CA LEU A 78 -1.25 -6.33 -18.21
C LEU A 78 -0.51 -7.23 -19.21
N GLY A 79 0.56 -6.71 -19.84
CA GLY A 79 1.48 -7.46 -20.69
C GLY A 79 2.56 -8.26 -19.94
N GLY A 80 2.65 -8.14 -18.61
CA GLY A 80 3.59 -8.88 -17.76
C GLY A 80 5.03 -8.36 -17.75
N ARG A 81 5.28 -7.13 -18.23
CA ARG A 81 6.62 -6.51 -18.25
C ARG A 81 7.24 -6.40 -16.86
N TYR A 82 6.41 -6.21 -15.84
CA TYR A 82 6.83 -5.94 -14.46
C TYR A 82 6.74 -7.16 -13.53
N ASP A 83 6.38 -8.34 -14.04
CA ASP A 83 6.23 -9.55 -13.24
C ASP A 83 7.49 -9.88 -12.42
N ALA A 84 8.67 -9.68 -13.01
CA ALA A 84 9.95 -9.95 -12.34
C ALA A 84 10.17 -9.07 -11.11
N ASN A 85 9.73 -7.81 -11.15
CA ASN A 85 9.83 -6.89 -10.03
C ASN A 85 8.99 -7.39 -8.85
N MET A 86 7.73 -7.75 -9.14
CA MET A 86 6.81 -8.25 -8.12
C MET A 86 7.22 -9.64 -7.60
N GLN A 87 7.78 -10.51 -8.45
CA GLN A 87 8.39 -11.76 -8.02
C GLN A 87 9.58 -11.54 -7.07
N ALA A 88 10.44 -10.56 -7.35
CA ALA A 88 11.59 -10.25 -6.50
C ALA A 88 11.16 -9.72 -5.12
N ILE A 89 10.22 -8.77 -5.10
CA ILE A 89 9.67 -8.20 -3.85
C ILE A 89 8.98 -9.30 -3.03
N CYS A 90 8.04 -10.03 -3.65
CA CYS A 90 7.28 -11.04 -2.94
C CYS A 90 8.09 -12.30 -2.59
N GLY A 91 9.18 -12.56 -3.31
CA GLY A 91 10.18 -13.56 -2.94
C GLY A 91 10.89 -13.23 -1.62
N LEU A 92 11.17 -11.95 -1.35
CA LEU A 92 11.73 -11.50 -0.08
C LEU A 92 10.67 -11.47 1.02
N VAL A 93 9.46 -10.97 0.71
CA VAL A 93 8.33 -11.00 1.65
C VAL A 93 8.02 -12.42 2.12
N GLY A 94 8.06 -13.40 1.23
CA GLY A 94 7.83 -14.81 1.56
C GLY A 94 8.85 -15.42 2.53
N GLN A 95 10.01 -14.78 2.71
CA GLN A 95 11.05 -15.20 3.65
C GLN A 95 10.99 -14.46 5.00
N MET A 96 10.13 -13.44 5.11
CA MET A 96 10.01 -12.63 6.33
C MET A 96 9.42 -13.45 7.48
N LYS A 97 9.87 -13.13 8.70
CA LYS A 97 9.36 -13.76 9.94
C LYS A 97 8.18 -12.99 10.52
N SER A 98 8.13 -11.68 10.29
CA SER A 98 7.03 -10.83 10.74
C SER A 98 5.79 -11.04 9.88
N PRO A 99 4.56 -10.95 10.44
CA PRO A 99 3.35 -10.92 9.63
C PRO A 99 3.38 -9.73 8.67
N VAL A 100 3.04 -9.96 7.40
CA VAL A 100 3.06 -8.92 6.36
C VAL A 100 1.68 -8.74 5.77
N THR A 101 1.27 -7.48 5.63
CA THR A 101 0.17 -7.06 4.76
C THR A 101 0.76 -6.28 3.59
N ILE A 102 0.45 -6.69 2.36
CA ILE A 102 0.86 -6.01 1.12
C ILE A 102 -0.29 -5.12 0.68
N ARG A 103 -0.01 -3.83 0.48
CA ARG A 103 -0.92 -2.85 -0.13
C ARG A 103 -0.35 -2.43 -1.47
N TRP A 104 -0.96 -2.85 -2.56
CA TRP A 104 -0.48 -2.52 -3.91
C TRP A 104 -1.37 -1.46 -4.57
N ALA A 105 -0.75 -0.45 -5.17
CA ALA A 105 -1.40 0.59 -5.98
C ALA A 105 -2.66 1.21 -5.33
N GLN A 106 -2.50 1.76 -4.14
CA GLN A 106 -3.56 2.42 -3.37
C GLN A 106 -4.18 3.63 -4.11
N GLU A 107 -5.36 4.05 -3.65
CA GLU A 107 -6.05 5.28 -4.10
C GLU A 107 -6.35 5.28 -5.60
N MET A 108 -6.66 4.11 -6.14
CA MET A 108 -6.76 3.85 -7.57
C MET A 108 -7.90 4.60 -8.27
N GLU A 109 -8.95 4.95 -7.54
CA GLU A 109 -10.12 5.62 -8.09
C GLU A 109 -9.93 7.13 -8.23
N ASP A 110 -8.83 7.70 -7.69
CA ASP A 110 -8.59 9.14 -7.69
C ASP A 110 -8.45 9.71 -9.10
N THR A 111 -9.32 10.66 -9.45
CA THR A 111 -9.33 11.30 -10.77
C THR A 111 -8.41 12.53 -10.86
N ASN A 112 -7.77 12.93 -9.76
CA ASN A 112 -6.94 14.14 -9.71
C ASN A 112 -5.54 13.97 -10.35
N GLY A 113 -5.21 12.78 -10.82
CA GLY A 113 -3.97 12.52 -11.57
C GLY A 113 -2.70 12.48 -10.72
N ARG A 114 -2.83 12.27 -9.40
CA ARG A 114 -1.68 12.17 -8.48
C ARG A 114 -0.79 10.97 -8.78
N PHE A 115 -1.41 9.82 -9.09
CA PHE A 115 -0.71 8.56 -9.32
C PHE A 115 -0.92 8.08 -10.76
N THR A 116 0.14 7.53 -11.36
CA THR A 116 0.10 6.97 -12.72
C THR A 116 -0.76 5.72 -12.82
N TRP A 117 -0.98 5.02 -11.70
CA TRP A 117 -1.83 3.84 -11.57
C TRP A 117 -3.29 4.15 -11.19
N ALA A 118 -3.64 5.43 -11.01
CA ALA A 118 -4.99 5.85 -10.68
C ALA A 118 -5.81 6.23 -11.93
N ASN A 119 -7.12 6.31 -11.79
CA ASN A 119 -8.10 6.69 -12.82
C ASN A 119 -8.04 5.82 -14.09
N TRP A 120 -7.68 4.55 -13.94
CA TRP A 120 -7.79 3.57 -15.03
C TRP A 120 -9.23 3.12 -15.19
N ALA A 121 -9.57 2.48 -16.31
CA ALA A 121 -10.84 1.76 -16.37
C ALA A 121 -10.85 0.72 -15.23
N PRO A 122 -11.93 0.61 -14.42
CA PRO A 122 -11.92 -0.28 -13.24
C PRO A 122 -11.59 -1.74 -13.58
N LYS A 123 -12.03 -2.21 -14.75
CA LYS A 123 -11.69 -3.54 -15.27
C LYS A 123 -10.18 -3.75 -15.44
N ASP A 124 -9.46 -2.74 -15.93
CA ASP A 124 -8.02 -2.84 -16.17
C ASP A 124 -7.27 -2.86 -14.83
N TRP A 125 -7.66 -1.98 -13.90
CA TRP A 125 -7.07 -1.95 -12.56
C TRP A 125 -7.33 -3.25 -11.78
N ILE A 126 -8.56 -3.79 -11.82
CA ILE A 126 -8.89 -5.08 -11.20
C ILE A 126 -8.04 -6.20 -11.81
N SER A 127 -7.85 -6.20 -13.14
CA SER A 127 -7.05 -7.22 -13.82
C SER A 127 -5.58 -7.14 -13.40
N ALA A 128 -5.05 -5.93 -13.27
CA ALA A 128 -3.70 -5.67 -12.75
C ALA A 128 -3.57 -6.14 -11.29
N TYR A 129 -4.47 -5.70 -10.39
CA TYR A 129 -4.45 -6.09 -8.98
C TYR A 129 -4.45 -7.60 -8.81
N LYS A 130 -5.35 -8.31 -9.51
CA LYS A 130 -5.43 -9.77 -9.44
C LYS A 130 -4.13 -10.43 -9.90
N ARG A 131 -3.54 -9.95 -11.00
CA ARG A 131 -2.26 -10.45 -11.49
C ARG A 131 -1.17 -10.34 -10.43
N GLU A 132 -1.04 -9.17 -9.81
CA GLU A 132 0.01 -8.94 -8.82
C GLU A 132 -0.17 -9.77 -7.55
N VAL A 133 -1.42 -9.92 -7.09
CA VAL A 133 -1.74 -10.83 -5.99
C VAL A 133 -1.45 -12.28 -6.36
N ASP A 134 -1.78 -12.73 -7.59
CA ASP A 134 -1.51 -14.10 -8.04
C ASP A 134 0.00 -14.39 -8.18
N ILE A 135 0.80 -13.38 -8.55
CA ILE A 135 2.27 -13.46 -8.53
C ILE A 135 2.76 -13.63 -7.09
N CYS A 136 2.32 -12.75 -6.20
CA CYS A 136 2.79 -12.72 -4.82
C CYS A 136 2.36 -13.94 -4.02
N ARG A 137 1.14 -14.47 -4.21
CA ARG A 137 0.67 -15.67 -3.49
C ARG A 137 1.52 -16.90 -3.73
N LYS A 138 2.21 -16.99 -4.88
CA LYS A 138 3.14 -18.09 -5.16
C LYS A 138 4.39 -18.03 -4.27
N ALA A 139 4.87 -16.83 -3.97
CA ALA A 139 6.12 -16.61 -3.25
C ALA A 139 5.92 -16.26 -1.76
N ALA A 140 4.86 -15.53 -1.45
CA ALA A 140 4.45 -15.06 -0.13
C ALA A 140 2.99 -15.48 0.20
N PRO A 141 2.70 -16.80 0.30
CA PRO A 141 1.35 -17.29 0.57
C PRO A 141 0.82 -16.91 1.97
N ALA A 142 1.71 -16.59 2.91
CA ALA A 142 1.34 -16.19 4.27
C ALA A 142 1.03 -14.69 4.42
N ALA A 143 1.35 -13.88 3.40
CA ALA A 143 1.04 -12.45 3.41
C ALA A 143 -0.46 -12.21 3.21
N LYS A 144 -0.98 -11.14 3.80
CA LYS A 144 -2.33 -10.62 3.53
C LYS A 144 -2.29 -9.58 2.41
N TYR A 145 -3.36 -9.49 1.63
CA TYR A 145 -3.47 -8.57 0.51
C TYR A 145 -4.55 -7.52 0.79
N MET A 146 -4.14 -6.25 0.77
CA MET A 146 -5.01 -5.12 1.06
C MET A 146 -5.49 -4.44 -0.21
N TRP A 147 -6.79 -4.20 -0.31
CA TRP A 147 -7.39 -3.27 -1.27
C TRP A 147 -7.66 -1.95 -0.53
N SER A 148 -7.06 -0.85 -1.00
CA SER A 148 -7.06 0.42 -0.26
C SER A 148 -7.45 1.58 -1.18
N PRO A 149 -8.76 1.84 -1.37
CA PRO A 149 -9.25 3.03 -2.03
C PRO A 149 -8.92 4.32 -1.24
N LYS A 150 -9.06 5.46 -1.92
CA LYS A 150 -9.04 6.80 -1.33
C LYS A 150 -10.35 7.16 -0.62
N GLY A 151 -11.47 6.59 -1.05
CA GLY A 151 -12.80 6.89 -0.54
C GLY A 151 -13.68 7.73 -1.48
N GLU A 152 -13.34 7.86 -2.76
CA GLU A 152 -14.12 8.67 -3.71
C GLU A 152 -15.40 7.92 -4.17
N GLU A 153 -16.40 8.67 -4.65
CA GLU A 153 -17.62 8.08 -5.20
C GLU A 153 -17.31 7.12 -6.36
N GLY A 154 -17.88 5.91 -6.33
CA GLY A 154 -17.65 4.89 -7.35
C GLY A 154 -16.46 3.97 -7.08
N LEU A 155 -15.80 4.08 -5.91
CA LEU A 155 -14.70 3.20 -5.51
C LEU A 155 -15.06 1.71 -5.59
N GLU A 156 -16.33 1.35 -5.38
CA GLU A 156 -16.79 -0.05 -5.38
C GLU A 156 -16.58 -0.73 -6.73
N LYS A 157 -16.51 0.05 -7.81
CA LYS A 157 -16.22 -0.46 -9.17
C LYS A 157 -14.82 -1.03 -9.31
N TYR A 158 -13.90 -0.69 -8.41
CA TYR A 158 -12.52 -1.17 -8.39
C TYR A 158 -12.31 -2.36 -7.46
N TYR A 159 -13.34 -2.86 -6.76
CA TYR A 159 -13.21 -3.98 -5.85
C TYR A 159 -12.86 -5.28 -6.61
N PRO A 160 -11.72 -5.94 -6.32
CA PRO A 160 -11.28 -7.11 -7.08
C PRO A 160 -12.00 -8.41 -6.68
N GLY A 161 -12.77 -8.39 -5.60
CA GLY A 161 -13.54 -9.54 -5.09
C GLY A 161 -12.84 -10.26 -3.93
N ASP A 162 -13.65 -10.91 -3.09
CA ASP A 162 -13.27 -11.52 -1.81
C ASP A 162 -12.10 -12.51 -1.92
N ASN A 163 -11.99 -13.21 -3.05
CA ASN A 163 -10.89 -14.16 -3.29
C ASN A 163 -9.51 -13.47 -3.39
N TYR A 164 -9.45 -12.15 -3.52
CA TYR A 164 -8.22 -11.38 -3.73
C TYR A 164 -7.93 -10.38 -2.61
N VAL A 165 -8.82 -10.23 -1.63
CA VAL A 165 -8.71 -9.19 -0.58
C VAL A 165 -8.86 -9.82 0.79
N ASP A 166 -7.81 -9.68 1.61
CA ASP A 166 -7.83 -10.08 3.02
C ASP A 166 -8.12 -8.89 3.95
N VAL A 167 -7.80 -7.67 3.51
CA VAL A 167 -7.95 -6.43 4.29
C VAL A 167 -8.44 -5.29 3.39
N ILE A 168 -9.35 -4.47 3.90
CA ILE A 168 -9.76 -3.23 3.23
C ILE A 168 -9.12 -2.06 3.97
N GLY A 169 -8.39 -1.23 3.24
CA GLY A 169 -7.85 0.05 3.71
C GLY A 169 -8.70 1.22 3.23
N LEU A 170 -8.58 2.37 3.88
CA LEU A 170 -9.18 3.62 3.42
C LEU A 170 -8.23 4.76 3.78
N SER A 171 -7.84 5.57 2.80
CA SER A 171 -7.04 6.76 3.07
C SER A 171 -7.92 7.89 3.61
N VAL A 172 -7.64 8.36 4.82
CA VAL A 172 -8.34 9.51 5.43
C VAL A 172 -7.32 10.62 5.64
N PHE A 173 -7.60 11.79 5.08
CA PHE A 173 -6.73 12.97 5.20
C PHE A 173 -7.45 14.07 5.97
N GLY A 174 -6.77 14.62 6.97
CA GLY A 174 -7.19 15.82 7.67
C GLY A 174 -6.26 17.00 7.34
N LEU A 175 -6.83 18.17 7.13
CA LEU A 175 -6.08 19.43 7.03
C LEU A 175 -6.65 20.41 8.04
N GLN A 176 -5.94 20.70 9.14
CA GLN A 176 -6.49 21.54 10.22
C GLN A 176 -6.96 22.90 9.71
N LYS A 177 -6.26 23.49 8.73
CA LYS A 177 -6.72 24.74 8.12
C LYS A 177 -8.12 24.60 7.51
N LYS A 178 -8.37 23.52 6.77
CA LYS A 178 -9.69 23.25 6.19
C LYS A 178 -10.73 23.05 7.29
N ASP A 179 -10.39 22.31 8.35
CA ASP A 179 -11.28 22.11 9.50
C ASP A 179 -11.65 23.43 10.16
N ASN A 180 -10.68 24.33 10.36
CA ASN A 180 -10.93 25.65 10.92
C ASN A 180 -11.76 26.54 9.96
N ASP A 181 -11.48 26.50 8.66
CA ASP A 181 -12.22 27.29 7.66
C ASP A 181 -13.70 26.83 7.55
N GLU A 182 -13.98 25.53 7.72
CA GLU A 182 -15.33 24.95 7.58
C GLU A 182 -16.12 24.82 8.90
N ALA A 183 -15.44 24.49 10.00
CA ALA A 183 -16.05 24.18 11.29
C ALA A 183 -15.60 25.08 12.45
N GLY A 184 -14.65 26.01 12.21
CA GLY A 184 -14.15 26.96 13.22
C GLY A 184 -13.27 26.35 14.32
N ARG A 185 -12.83 25.08 14.16
CA ARG A 185 -11.95 24.37 15.08
C ARG A 185 -11.29 23.17 14.41
N ASP A 186 -10.26 22.62 15.06
CA ASP A 186 -9.71 21.31 14.70
C ASP A 186 -10.75 20.20 14.92
N ARG A 187 -10.80 19.25 13.99
CA ARG A 187 -11.64 18.05 14.08
C ARG A 187 -10.81 16.84 14.46
N THR A 188 -11.41 15.95 15.24
CA THR A 188 -10.85 14.64 15.57
C THR A 188 -11.14 13.63 14.44
N PHE A 189 -10.43 12.50 14.43
CA PHE A 189 -10.68 11.42 13.48
C PHE A 189 -12.14 10.92 13.49
N ALA A 190 -12.81 10.94 14.66
CA ALA A 190 -14.20 10.53 14.78
C ALA A 190 -15.22 11.54 14.19
N GLU A 191 -14.76 12.73 13.81
CA GLU A 191 -15.56 13.83 13.27
C GLU A 191 -15.29 14.11 11.79
N MET A 192 -14.40 13.32 11.17
CA MET A 192 -14.07 13.38 9.74
C MET A 192 -14.98 12.48 8.92
#